data_AF-A0A9D7GFB8-F1
#
_entry.id   AF-A0A9D7GFB8-F1
#
_cell.length_a   1.000
_cell.length_b   1.000
_cell.length_c   1.000
_cell.angle_alpha   90.00
_cell.angle_beta   90.00
_cell.angle_gamma   90.00
#
_symmetry.space_group_name_H-M   'P 1'
#
loop_
_entity.id
_entity.type
_entity.pdbx_description
1 polymer ?
#
loop_
_entity_poly.entity_id
_entity_poly.type
_entity_poly.pdbx_seq_one_letter_code
_entity_poly.pdbx_strand_id
1 'polypeptide(L)'
;MRTILFALIIFFNISPTSNLYAQKSQCAVVSIIDGKSTLIKLDGKKVNSEIYFEIGENREGFWSALKIIGNDTVGGFIDHNGIEKAFMFKNTFNFSEGHAVVQPKNGKYS
;
A
#
# COMPACT_ATOMS: atom_id res chain seq x y z
N MET A 1 -3.55 -12.01 29.95
CA MET A 1 -4.65 -11.39 29.17
C MET A 1 -4.27 -11.52 27.70
N ARG A 2 -4.92 -12.41 26.93
CA ARG A 2 -4.61 -12.62 25.50
C ARG A 2 -5.57 -11.74 24.68
N THR A 3 -5.08 -10.63 24.16
CA THR A 3 -5.85 -9.79 23.23
C THR A 3 -5.97 -10.53 21.90
N ILE A 4 -7.15 -11.08 21.64
CA ILE A 4 -7.49 -11.66 20.34
C ILE A 4 -7.80 -10.47 19.41
N LEU A 5 -6.86 -10.15 18.52
CA LEU A 5 -7.01 -9.09 17.54
C LEU A 5 -7.88 -9.61 16.40
N PHE A 6 -9.15 -9.20 16.37
CA PHE A 6 -10.02 -9.45 15.22
C PHE A 6 -9.55 -8.57 14.06
N ALA A 7 -8.83 -9.15 13.11
CA ALA A 7 -8.59 -8.51 11.82
C ALA A 7 -9.92 -8.53 11.05
N LEU A 8 -10.66 -7.42 11.09
CA LEU A 8 -11.80 -7.20 10.22
C LEU A 8 -11.26 -7.04 8.80
N ILE A 9 -11.28 -8.12 8.01
CA ILE A 9 -11.02 -8.05 6.57
C ILE A 9 -12.24 -7.35 5.95
N ILE A 10 -12.15 -6.04 5.78
CA ILE A 10 -13.18 -5.27 5.09
C ILE A 10 -13.06 -5.59 3.61
N PHE A 11 -13.89 -6.51 3.11
CA PHE A 11 -14.16 -6.63 1.69
C PHE A 11 -14.98 -5.39 1.29
N PHE A 12 -14.33 -4.35 0.78
CA PHE A 12 -15.06 -3.26 0.14
C PHE A 12 -15.85 -3.82 -1.05
N ASN A 13 -17.14 -3.49 -1.13
CA ASN A 13 -17.99 -3.82 -2.28
C ASN A 13 -17.37 -3.22 -3.54
N ILE A 14 -16.79 -4.09 -4.36
CA ILE A 14 -16.04 -3.72 -5.56
C ILE A 14 -17.06 -3.54 -6.69
N SER A 15 -17.15 -2.35 -7.26
CA SER A 15 -17.91 -2.08 -8.50
C SER A 15 -17.56 -3.11 -9.58
N PRO A 16 -18.48 -3.53 -10.46
CA PRO A 16 -18.21 -4.54 -11.49
C PRO A 16 -17.06 -4.17 -12.44
N THR A 17 -16.70 -2.89 -12.56
CA THR A 17 -15.58 -2.40 -13.37
C THR A 17 -14.21 -2.54 -12.68
N SER A 18 -14.15 -2.68 -11.35
CA SER A 18 -12.91 -2.93 -10.60
C SER A 18 -12.58 -4.43 -10.43
N ASN A 19 -13.38 -5.32 -11.03
CA ASN A 19 -13.17 -6.77 -10.99
C ASN A 19 -11.92 -7.26 -11.74
N LEU A 20 -11.35 -6.48 -12.67
CA LEU A 20 -10.13 -6.90 -13.40
C LEU A 20 -8.85 -6.72 -12.57
N TYR A 21 -8.80 -5.74 -11.68
CA TYR A 21 -7.60 -5.44 -10.88
C TYR A 21 -7.65 -6.03 -9.46
N ALA A 22 -8.84 -6.13 -8.87
CA ALA A 22 -9.01 -6.76 -7.56
C ALA A 22 -8.80 -8.28 -7.56
N GLN A 23 -8.92 -8.95 -8.72
CA GLN A 23 -8.92 -10.42 -8.81
C GLN A 23 -7.57 -11.12 -8.61
N LYS A 24 -6.45 -10.40 -8.42
CA LYS A 24 -5.11 -11.02 -8.30
C LYS A 24 -4.21 -10.47 -7.20
N SER A 25 -4.72 -9.62 -6.31
CA SER A 25 -3.91 -9.19 -5.17
C SER A 25 -3.75 -10.32 -4.15
N GLN A 26 -2.51 -10.76 -3.95
CA GLN A 26 -2.18 -11.74 -2.92
C GLN A 26 -2.07 -11.11 -1.53
N CYS A 27 -2.23 -9.78 -1.46
CA CYS A 27 -2.14 -8.98 -0.25
C CYS A 27 -3.39 -8.12 -0.08
N ALA A 28 -3.77 -7.89 1.17
CA ALA A 28 -4.76 -6.90 1.55
C ALA A 28 -4.10 -5.87 2.47
N VAL A 29 -4.59 -4.63 2.43
CA VAL A 29 -4.25 -3.62 3.44
C VAL A 29 -4.98 -4.00 4.72
N VAL A 30 -4.24 -4.27 5.79
CA VAL A 30 -4.85 -4.68 7.06
C VAL A 30 -4.27 -3.86 8.20
N SER A 31 -5.17 -3.07 8.78
CA SER A 31 -5.11 -2.45 10.11
C SER A 31 -4.01 -1.43 10.38
N ILE A 32 -4.44 -0.36 11.04
CA ILE A 32 -3.62 0.71 11.57
C ILE A 32 -3.20 0.30 12.99
N ILE A 33 -1.93 -0.08 13.20
CA ILE A 33 -1.36 -0.23 14.54
C ILE A 33 -0.53 1.02 14.81
N ASP A 34 -0.87 1.77 15.86
CA ASP A 34 -0.18 3.01 16.25
C ASP A 34 -0.08 4.05 15.12
N GLY A 35 -1.14 4.20 14.32
CA GLY A 35 -1.18 5.13 13.19
C GLY A 35 -0.47 4.64 11.92
N LYS A 36 -0.01 3.38 11.89
CA LYS A 36 0.71 2.82 10.75
C LYS A 36 0.00 1.63 10.13
N SER A 37 -0.04 1.61 8.80
CA SER A 37 -0.66 0.60 7.95
C SER A 37 0.32 -0.50 7.55
N THR A 38 -0.17 -1.73 7.35
CA THR A 38 0.63 -2.83 6.80
C THR A 38 -0.15 -3.63 5.77
N LEU A 39 0.58 -4.34 4.90
CA LEU A 39 0.00 -5.33 3.99
C LEU A 39 0.11 -6.71 4.63
N ILE A 40 -0.94 -7.50 4.51
CA ILE A 40 -0.98 -8.88 4.96
C ILE A 40 -1.31 -9.76 3.75
N LYS A 41 -0.54 -10.83 3.58
CA LYS A 41 -0.80 -11.85 2.57
C LYS A 41 -2.04 -12.67 2.92
N LEU A 42 -2.65 -13.31 1.92
CA LEU A 42 -3.81 -14.17 2.14
C LEU A 42 -3.57 -15.30 3.17
N ASP A 43 -2.33 -15.73 3.37
CA ASP A 43 -1.94 -16.71 4.40
C ASP A 43 -1.78 -16.12 5.80
N GLY A 44 -2.12 -14.84 6.00
CA GLY A 44 -2.02 -14.13 7.27
C GLY A 44 -0.62 -13.61 7.59
N LYS A 45 0.39 -13.85 6.74
CA LYS A 45 1.75 -13.33 6.97
C LYS A 45 1.83 -11.85 6.61
N LYS A 46 2.51 -11.07 7.45
CA LYS A 46 2.84 -9.67 7.15
C LYS A 46 3.77 -9.59 5.95
N VAL A 47 3.50 -8.66 5.06
CA VAL A 47 4.35 -8.29 3.94
C VAL A 47 5.34 -7.24 4.42
N ASN A 48 6.62 -7.59 4.42
CA ASN A 48 7.76 -6.75 4.80
C ASN A 48 7.59 -6.06 6.17
N SER A 49 8.47 -6.33 7.14
CA SER A 49 8.29 -5.83 8.52
C SER A 49 8.40 -4.31 8.70
N GLU A 50 8.60 -3.55 7.62
CA GLU A 50 8.56 -2.10 7.63
C GLU A 50 7.11 -1.61 7.57
N ILE A 51 6.69 -0.92 8.62
CA ILE A 51 5.33 -0.43 8.76
C ILE A 51 5.20 0.88 7.97
N TYR A 52 4.35 0.88 6.95
CA TYR A 52 4.00 2.07 6.18
C TYR A 52 3.12 2.97 7.06
N PHE A 53 3.28 4.28 7.01
CA PHE A 53 2.32 5.14 7.72
C PHE A 53 1.10 5.45 6.84
N GLU A 54 1.22 5.34 5.52
CA GLU A 54 0.14 5.50 4.57
C GLU A 54 0.24 4.46 3.45
N ILE A 55 -0.89 3.86 3.08
CA ILE A 55 -1.03 2.98 1.91
C ILE A 55 -2.31 3.38 1.19
N GLY A 56 -2.18 3.72 -0.09
CA GLY A 56 -3.30 4.08 -0.97
C GLY A 56 -4.08 2.85 -1.44
N GLU A 57 -5.09 3.06 -2.27
CA GLU A 57 -5.85 1.96 -2.87
C GLU A 57 -4.98 1.18 -3.87
N ASN A 58 -5.23 -0.13 -4.00
CA ASN A 58 -4.68 -0.87 -5.12
C ASN A 58 -5.36 -0.38 -6.40
N ARG A 59 -4.61 0.31 -7.26
CA ARG A 59 -5.05 0.63 -8.61
C ARG A 59 -4.05 0.04 -9.58
N GLU A 60 -4.58 -0.58 -10.61
CA GLU A 60 -3.77 -1.15 -11.68
C GLU A 60 -2.74 -2.19 -11.23
N GLY A 61 -2.97 -2.84 -10.08
CA GLY A 61 -2.09 -3.86 -9.53
C GLY A 61 -1.00 -3.32 -8.59
N PHE A 62 -1.01 -2.03 -8.27
CA PHE A 62 -0.07 -1.39 -7.35
C PHE A 62 -0.78 -0.58 -6.25
N TRP A 63 -0.22 -0.63 -5.05
CA TRP A 63 -0.54 0.31 -3.96
C TRP A 63 0.48 1.44 -3.95
N SER A 64 0.06 2.70 -3.81
CA SER A 64 0.99 3.74 -3.36
C SER A 64 1.24 3.56 -1.86
N ALA A 65 2.44 3.89 -1.40
CA ALA A 65 2.76 3.79 0.02
C ALA A 65 3.85 4.77 0.44
N LEU A 66 3.77 5.23 1.68
CA LEU A 66 4.76 6.08 2.33
C LEU A 66 5.34 5.40 3.58
N LYS A 67 6.67 5.50 3.75
CA LYS A 67 7.37 5.03 4.95
C LYS A 67 8.52 5.97 5.33
N ILE A 68 9.05 5.79 6.54
CA ILE A 68 10.19 6.55 7.06
C ILE A 68 11.47 5.74 6.86
N ILE A 69 12.47 6.33 6.21
CA ILE A 69 13.84 5.79 6.13
C ILE A 69 14.80 6.81 6.74
N GLY A 70 15.41 6.46 7.87
CA GLY A 70 16.19 7.42 8.66
C GLY A 70 15.31 8.56 9.17
N ASN A 71 15.63 9.79 8.77
CA ASN A 71 14.84 10.99 9.10
C ASN A 71 13.95 11.45 7.94
N ASP A 72 13.95 10.74 6.80
CA ASP A 72 13.20 11.13 5.62
C ASP A 72 11.92 10.31 5.48
N THR A 73 10.87 10.97 5.00
CA THR A 73 9.70 10.29 4.44
C THR A 73 9.97 9.97 2.97
N VAL A 74 9.79 8.71 2.61
CA VAL A 74 9.89 8.24 1.22
C VAL A 74 8.59 7.60 0.77
N GLY A 75 8.20 7.94 -0.45
CA GLY A 75 7.08 7.34 -1.16
C GLY A 75 7.56 6.38 -2.24
N GLY A 76 6.74 5.38 -2.49
CA GLY A 76 6.94 4.39 -3.53
C GLY A 76 5.65 3.65 -3.84
N PHE A 77 5.81 2.46 -4.42
CA PHE A 77 4.73 1.58 -4.80
C PHE A 77 4.98 0.18 -4.29
N ILE A 78 3.90 -0.58 -4.09
CA ILE A 78 3.97 -1.98 -3.71
C ILE A 78 3.16 -2.76 -4.73
N ASP A 79 3.76 -3.78 -5.34
CA ASP A 79 3.04 -4.63 -6.29
C ASP A 79 2.07 -5.58 -5.58
N HIS A 80 1.20 -6.25 -6.35
CA HIS A 80 0.18 -7.19 -5.86
C HIS A 80 0.71 -8.37 -5.00
N ASN A 81 2.02 -8.64 -5.02
CA ASN A 81 2.68 -9.67 -4.20
C ASN A 81 3.26 -9.12 -2.90
N GLY A 82 3.13 -7.81 -2.68
CA GLY A 82 3.69 -7.13 -1.54
C GLY A 82 5.15 -6.72 -1.72
N ILE A 83 5.66 -6.69 -2.97
CA ILE A 83 7.05 -6.34 -3.22
C ILE A 83 7.13 -4.83 -3.49
N GLU A 84 8.00 -4.16 -2.74
CA GLU A 84 8.28 -2.74 -2.90
C GLU A 84 8.92 -2.42 -4.26
N LYS A 85 8.48 -1.30 -4.85
CA LYS A 85 8.94 -0.76 -6.13
C LYS A 85 9.10 0.76 -6.00
N ALA A 86 10.24 1.27 -6.48
CA ALA A 86 10.50 2.70 -6.62
C ALA A 86 10.26 3.55 -5.34
N PHE A 87 10.69 3.07 -4.16
CA PHE A 87 10.73 3.87 -2.92
C PHE A 87 11.86 4.90 -2.93
N MET A 88 11.74 5.89 -3.82
CA MET A 88 12.74 6.95 -4.01
C MET A 88 12.12 8.35 -4.09
N PHE A 89 10.79 8.44 -4.05
CA PHE A 89 10.06 9.69 -4.12
C PHE A 89 9.87 10.29 -2.73
N LYS A 90 9.57 11.58 -2.67
CA LYS A 90 9.11 12.27 -1.45
C LYS A 90 7.64 11.97 -1.17
N ASN A 91 6.83 11.83 -2.24
CA ASN A 91 5.41 11.52 -2.16
C ASN A 91 4.97 10.73 -3.40
N THR A 92 3.94 9.89 -3.27
CA THR A 92 3.37 9.11 -4.38
C THR A 92 1.85 9.05 -4.27
N PHE A 93 1.15 9.13 -5.40
CA PHE A 93 -0.30 8.93 -5.50
C PHE A 93 -0.64 7.61 -6.20
N ASN A 94 -1.91 7.21 -6.15
CA ASN A 94 -2.37 5.97 -6.80
C ASN A 94 -2.21 6.05 -8.34
N PHE A 95 -2.06 4.88 -8.97
CA PHE A 95 -2.09 4.78 -10.42
C PHE A 95 -3.48 5.09 -10.99
N SER A 96 -3.50 5.71 -12.16
CA SER A 96 -4.67 5.94 -13.02
C SER A 96 -4.21 6.05 -14.47
N GLU A 97 -4.82 5.26 -15.35
CA GLU A 97 -4.52 5.22 -16.79
C GLU A 97 -3.05 4.93 -17.10
N GLY A 98 -2.43 4.01 -16.35
CA GLY A 98 -1.03 3.62 -16.50
C GLY A 98 -0.01 4.59 -15.91
N HIS A 99 -0.45 5.66 -15.24
CA HIS A 99 0.41 6.71 -14.69
C HIS A 99 0.14 6.93 -13.21
N ALA A 100 1.14 7.39 -12.46
CA ALA A 100 0.98 7.82 -11.08
C ALA A 100 1.71 9.14 -10.88
N VAL A 101 1.07 10.07 -10.16
CA VAL A 101 1.70 11.34 -9.80
C VAL A 101 2.72 11.07 -8.69
N VAL A 102 3.94 11.54 -8.89
CA VAL A 102 5.02 11.37 -7.92
C VAL A 102 5.71 12.68 -7.64
N GLN A 103 6.21 12.85 -6.42
CA GLN A 103 7.06 13.97 -6.06
C GLN A 103 8.50 13.50 -5.95
N PRO A 104 9.42 13.86 -6.87
CA PRO A 104 10.83 13.57 -6.68
C PRO A 104 11.41 14.36 -5.50
N LYS A 105 12.54 13.88 -4.95
CA LYS A 105 13.17 14.54 -3.78
C LYS A 105 13.51 16.02 -4.00
N ASN A 106 13.74 16.43 -5.26
CA ASN A 106 14.19 17.76 -5.63
C ASN A 106 13.07 18.75 -6.01
N GLY A 107 11.78 18.41 -5.94
CA GLY A 107 10.75 19.42 -6.19
C GLY A 107 9.42 18.90 -6.75
N LYS A 108 8.89 19.65 -7.71
CA LYS A 108 7.49 19.61 -8.16
C LYS A 108 7.03 18.22 -8.61
N TYR A 109 5.74 17.96 -8.45
CA TYR A 109 5.09 16.74 -8.93
C TYR A 109 5.31 16.53 -10.44
N SER A 110 5.43 15.27 -10.84
CA SER A 110 5.50 14.79 -12.23
C SER A 110 4.58 13.61 -12.44
#